data_AF-A0A9R0W498-F1
#
_entry.id   AF-A0A9R0W498-F1
#
_cell.length_a   1.000
_cell.length_b   1.000
_cell.length_c   1.000
_cell.angle_alpha   90.00
_cell.angle_beta   90.00
_cell.angle_gamma   90.00
#
_symmetry.space_group_name_H-M   'P 1'
#
loop_
_entity.id
_entity.type
_entity.pdbx_description
1 polymer ?
#
loop_
_entity_poly.entity_id
_entity_poly.type
_entity_poly.pdbx_seq_one_letter_code
_entity_poly.pdbx_strand_id
1 'polypeptide(L)'
;MASDSDHLRARKAFDDTKAGVKGLVDAGITTIPSIFHHPLPIEHTDHDHHFTIPVIDLAAATGGTTSTTTPSMRAELVAAVKAAAETVGFFQVVNHGVPKAVMSEMLAAVRGFHEEPVGAKALYYGRDHGRPVRYWSIFDLFQSQAANWRDTLIIDTAPELPPPEESRT
;
A
#
# COMPACT_ATOMS: atom_id res chain seq x y z
N MET A 1 -27.28 2.00 -18.01
CA MET A 1 -26.36 2.62 -17.05
C MET A 1 -27.10 2.72 -15.72
N ALA A 2 -26.49 2.31 -14.60
CA ALA A 2 -27.11 2.50 -13.29
C ALA A 2 -27.27 4.00 -13.00
N SER A 3 -28.37 4.40 -12.37
CA SER A 3 -28.55 5.80 -11.97
C SER A 3 -27.54 6.18 -10.87
N ASP A 4 -27.21 7.47 -10.73
CA ASP A 4 -26.32 7.95 -9.66
C ASP A 4 -26.82 7.52 -8.26
N SER A 5 -28.14 7.40 -8.10
CA SER A 5 -28.78 6.89 -6.88
C SER A 5 -28.50 5.40 -6.63
N ASP A 6 -28.59 4.56 -7.68
CA ASP A 6 -28.25 3.13 -7.58
C ASP A 6 -26.77 2.92 -7.28
N HIS A 7 -25.91 3.74 -7.87
CA HIS A 7 -24.48 3.69 -7.66
C HIS A 7 -24.10 4.06 -6.22
N LEU A 8 -24.69 5.12 -5.68
CA LEU A 8 -24.50 5.52 -4.27
C LEU A 8 -25.02 4.44 -3.31
N ARG A 9 -26.19 3.85 -3.60
CA ARG A 9 -26.76 2.76 -2.79
C ARG A 9 -25.85 1.53 -2.78
N ALA A 10 -25.30 1.15 -3.93
CA ALA A 10 -24.36 0.04 -4.03
C ALA A 10 -23.06 0.30 -3.23
N ARG A 11 -22.52 1.52 -3.30
CA ARG A 11 -21.34 1.92 -2.51
C ARG A 11 -21.61 1.88 -1.01
N LYS A 12 -22.76 2.38 -0.57
CA LYS A 12 -23.14 2.32 0.84
C LYS A 12 -23.31 0.88 1.31
N ALA A 13 -24.00 0.05 0.53
CA ALA A 13 -24.18 -1.37 0.86
C ALA A 13 -22.83 -2.10 0.96
N PHE A 14 -21.88 -1.81 0.06
CA PHE A 14 -20.52 -2.32 0.15
C PHE A 14 -19.80 -1.84 1.42
N ASP A 15 -19.82 -0.54 1.71
CA ASP A 15 -19.14 0.04 2.88
C ASP A 15 -19.72 -0.47 4.21
N ASP A 16 -21.05 -0.62 4.29
CA ASP A 16 -21.77 -1.11 5.48
C ASP A 16 -21.36 -2.55 5.85
N THR A 17 -20.86 -3.35 4.89
CA THR A 17 -20.39 -4.72 5.18
C THR A 17 -19.15 -4.74 6.06
N LYS A 18 -18.32 -3.69 5.98
CA LYS A 18 -16.98 -3.60 6.61
C LYS A 18 -16.03 -4.75 6.24
N ALA A 19 -16.40 -5.59 5.28
CA ALA A 19 -15.64 -6.77 4.86
C ALA A 19 -14.58 -6.42 3.81
N GLY A 20 -14.83 -5.34 3.08
CA GLY A 20 -13.98 -4.82 2.03
C GLY A 20 -13.90 -5.69 0.78
N VAL A 21 -12.91 -5.42 -0.06
CA VAL A 21 -12.73 -6.12 -1.34
C VAL A 21 -12.40 -7.60 -1.10
N LYS A 22 -11.58 -7.91 -0.08
CA LYS A 22 -11.33 -9.30 0.32
C LYS A 22 -12.64 -10.02 0.68
N GLY A 23 -13.57 -9.36 1.37
CA GLY A 23 -14.88 -9.95 1.67
C GLY A 23 -15.66 -10.35 0.41
N LEU A 24 -15.54 -9.58 -0.67
CA LEU A 24 -16.12 -9.94 -1.97
C LEU A 24 -15.42 -11.16 -2.60
N VAL A 25 -14.08 -11.19 -2.55
CA VAL A 25 -13.27 -12.31 -3.07
C VAL A 25 -13.60 -13.59 -2.31
N ASP A 26 -13.64 -13.54 -0.98
CA ASP A 26 -13.93 -14.69 -0.11
C ASP A 26 -15.37 -15.20 -0.31
N ALA A 27 -16.31 -14.31 -0.67
CA ALA A 27 -17.67 -14.68 -1.06
C ALA A 27 -17.77 -15.36 -2.43
N GLY A 28 -16.66 -15.49 -3.17
CA GLY A 28 -16.60 -16.20 -4.44
C GLY A 28 -17.37 -15.52 -5.57
N ILE A 29 -17.44 -14.19 -5.57
CA ILE A 29 -18.12 -13.46 -6.65
C ILE A 29 -17.51 -13.82 -8.01
N THR A 30 -18.36 -13.98 -9.01
CA THR A 30 -17.93 -14.31 -10.37
C THR A 30 -17.83 -13.09 -11.28
N THR A 31 -18.33 -11.95 -10.81
CA THR A 31 -18.38 -10.69 -11.56
C THR A 31 -17.99 -9.54 -10.65
N ILE A 32 -17.10 -8.67 -11.14
CA ILE A 32 -16.70 -7.46 -10.44
C ILE A 32 -17.91 -6.50 -10.36
N PRO A 33 -18.29 -5.99 -9.17
CA PRO A 33 -19.36 -5.01 -9.06
C PRO A 33 -19.05 -3.74 -9.85
N SER A 34 -20.09 -3.15 -10.47
CA SER A 34 -19.93 -1.98 -11.34
C SER A 34 -19.31 -0.76 -10.65
N ILE A 35 -19.35 -0.70 -9.32
CA ILE A 35 -18.70 0.37 -8.56
C ILE A 35 -17.19 0.43 -8.78
N PHE A 36 -16.56 -0.68 -9.20
CA PHE A 36 -15.12 -0.80 -9.49
C PHE A 36 -14.77 -0.65 -10.98
N HIS A 37 -15.77 -0.41 -11.85
CA HIS A 37 -15.52 -0.26 -13.28
C HIS A 37 -15.01 1.15 -13.58
N HIS A 38 -13.71 1.27 -13.85
CA HIS A 38 -13.15 2.53 -14.31
C HIS A 38 -13.58 2.82 -15.76
N PRO A 39 -13.90 4.09 -16.10
CA PRO A 39 -14.15 4.46 -17.49
C PRO A 39 -12.88 4.29 -18.33
N LEU A 40 -12.99 3.66 -19.50
CA LEU A 40 -11.87 3.51 -20.44
C LEU A 40 -11.76 4.72 -21.41
N PRO A 41 -10.55 5.04 -21.91
CA PRO A 41 -9.24 4.53 -21.51
C PRO A 41 -8.37 5.61 -20.85
N ILE A 42 -7.64 5.21 -19.80
CA ILE A 42 -6.27 5.70 -19.60
C ILE A 42 -5.56 5.33 -20.90
N GLU A 43 -5.15 6.32 -21.70
CA GLU A 43 -4.40 6.05 -22.92
C GLU A 43 -3.17 5.21 -22.56
N HIS A 44 -3.25 3.91 -22.80
CA HIS A 44 -2.08 3.05 -22.83
C HIS A 44 -1.42 3.33 -24.16
N THR A 45 -0.59 4.37 -24.20
CA THR A 45 0.39 4.46 -25.26
C THR A 45 1.34 3.28 -25.06
N ASP A 46 1.19 2.27 -25.90
CA ASP A 46 2.11 1.15 -26.01
C ASP A 46 3.40 1.69 -26.64
N HIS A 47 4.11 2.49 -25.86
CA HIS A 47 5.41 2.96 -26.21
C HIS A 47 6.40 1.86 -25.83
N ASP A 48 7.23 1.49 -26.80
CA ASP A 48 8.41 0.65 -26.58
C ASP A 48 9.42 1.43 -25.71
N HIS A 49 9.09 1.54 -24.43
CA HIS A 49 9.91 2.17 -23.42
C HIS A 49 10.78 1.08 -22.81
N HIS A 50 11.98 0.91 -23.38
CA HIS A 50 13.10 0.31 -22.67
C HIS A 50 13.50 1.22 -21.50
N PHE A 51 12.67 1.20 -20.46
CA PHE A 51 12.84 1.99 -19.26
C PHE A 51 13.26 1.05 -18.12
N THR A 52 14.41 1.34 -17.53
CA THR A 52 14.92 0.60 -16.38
C THR A 52 14.82 1.47 -15.14
N ILE A 53 14.17 0.95 -14.10
CA ILE A 53 14.15 1.61 -12.78
C ILE A 53 15.55 1.47 -12.18
N PRO A 54 16.21 2.57 -11.79
CA PRO A 54 17.52 2.52 -11.15
C PRO A 54 17.51 1.67 -9.88
N VAL A 55 18.58 0.89 -9.67
CA VAL A 55 18.81 0.11 -8.44
C VAL A 55 19.99 0.73 -7.68
N ILE A 56 19.76 1.13 -6.44
CA ILE A 56 20.75 1.77 -5.58
C ILE A 56 21.22 0.77 -4.52
N ASP A 57 22.52 0.48 -4.53
CA ASP A 57 23.16 -0.37 -3.51
C ASP A 57 23.58 0.46 -2.29
N LEU A 58 22.98 0.18 -1.13
CA LEU A 58 23.24 0.87 0.12
C LEU A 58 24.32 0.21 0.99
N ALA A 59 24.98 -0.86 0.54
CA ALA A 59 26.00 -1.57 1.32
C ALA A 59 27.10 -0.65 1.85
N ALA A 60 27.49 0.36 1.06
CA ALA A 60 28.47 1.38 1.44
C ALA A 60 27.97 2.31 2.56
N ALA A 61 26.67 2.56 2.69
CA ALA A 61 26.11 3.40 3.76
C ALA A 61 25.80 2.61 5.03
N THR A 62 25.45 1.33 4.89
CA THR A 62 25.05 0.48 6.01
C THR A 62 26.22 -0.20 6.70
N GLY A 63 27.46 0.06 6.25
CA GLY A 63 28.68 -0.50 6.83
C GLY A 63 28.64 -2.03 6.86
N GLY A 64 28.32 -2.67 5.73
CA GLY A 64 28.20 -4.13 5.62
C GLY A 64 29.35 -4.90 6.28
N THR A 65 29.20 -6.22 6.46
CA THR A 65 30.01 -7.07 7.38
C THR A 65 31.55 -6.96 7.30
N THR A 66 32.12 -6.30 6.28
CA THR A 66 33.57 -6.18 6.07
C THR A 66 34.08 -4.84 5.50
N SER A 67 33.28 -3.78 5.34
CA SER A 67 33.73 -2.59 4.56
C SER A 67 33.79 -1.29 5.36
N THR A 68 34.96 -0.65 5.40
CA THR A 68 35.13 0.74 5.84
C THR A 68 34.60 1.68 4.76
N THR A 69 33.51 2.40 5.05
CA THR A 69 32.94 3.39 4.13
C THR A 69 33.89 4.58 3.97
N THR A 70 34.31 4.87 2.74
CA THR A 70 35.09 6.09 2.46
C THR A 70 34.15 7.28 2.17
N PRO A 71 34.60 8.52 2.42
CA PRO A 71 33.84 9.71 2.01
C PRO A 71 33.52 9.76 0.51
N SER A 72 34.39 9.23 -0.35
CA SER A 72 34.16 9.17 -1.80
C SER A 72 33.02 8.22 -2.17
N MET A 73 32.97 7.02 -1.59
CA MET A 73 31.88 6.06 -1.81
C MET A 73 30.53 6.64 -1.37
N ARG A 74 30.51 7.38 -0.24
CA ARG A 74 29.29 8.05 0.23
C ARG A 74 28.85 9.15 -0.73
N ALA A 75 29.78 9.94 -1.27
CA ALA A 75 29.47 11.00 -2.24
C ALA A 75 28.89 10.44 -3.55
N GLU A 76 29.46 9.35 -4.06
CA GLU A 76 28.96 8.63 -5.24
C GLU A 76 27.53 8.10 -5.02
N LEU A 77 27.26 7.49 -3.87
CA LEU A 77 25.93 7.01 -3.51
C LEU A 77 24.90 8.16 -3.46
N VAL A 78 25.24 9.28 -2.82
CA VAL A 78 24.37 10.46 -2.77
C VAL A 78 24.09 11.01 -4.17
N ALA A 79 25.12 11.06 -5.03
CA ALA A 79 24.96 11.50 -6.42
C ALA A 79 24.03 10.55 -7.21
N ALA A 80 24.14 9.24 -7.02
CA ALA A 80 23.29 8.25 -7.66
C ALA A 80 21.82 8.38 -7.21
N VAL A 81 21.57 8.53 -5.91
CA VAL A 81 20.21 8.77 -5.37
C VAL A 81 19.63 10.06 -5.95
N LYS A 82 20.40 11.15 -5.97
CA LYS A 82 19.98 12.43 -6.54
C LYS A 82 19.61 12.27 -8.02
N ALA A 83 20.47 11.64 -8.82
CA ALA A 83 20.23 11.44 -10.25
C ALA A 83 18.97 10.61 -10.49
N ALA A 84 18.74 9.53 -9.73
CA ALA A 84 17.55 8.70 -9.86
C ALA A 84 16.27 9.46 -9.48
N ALA A 85 16.31 10.26 -8.40
CA ALA A 85 15.20 11.10 -7.99
C ALA A 85 14.86 12.20 -9.01
N GLU A 86 15.87 12.85 -9.62
CA GLU A 86 15.66 13.94 -10.58
C GLU A 86 15.23 13.45 -11.97
N THR A 87 15.74 12.30 -12.42
CA THR A 87 15.49 11.79 -13.78
C THR A 87 14.32 10.83 -13.86
N VAL A 88 14.12 10.01 -12.83
CA VAL A 88 13.09 8.96 -12.81
C VAL A 88 11.99 9.25 -11.78
N GLY A 89 12.33 9.89 -10.66
CA GLY A 89 11.40 10.08 -9.54
C GLY A 89 11.12 8.80 -8.75
N PHE A 90 11.78 7.68 -9.10
CA PHE A 90 11.61 6.37 -8.47
C PHE A 90 12.88 5.53 -8.60
N PHE A 91 13.19 4.73 -7.58
CA PHE A 91 14.33 3.81 -7.59
C PHE A 91 14.12 2.68 -6.59
N GLN A 92 14.80 1.55 -6.82
CA GLN A 92 14.86 0.44 -5.87
C GLN A 92 16.11 0.56 -5.00
N VAL A 93 16.06 0.05 -3.77
CA VAL A 93 17.24 -0.04 -2.89
C VAL A 93 17.55 -1.50 -2.57
N VAL A 94 18.82 -1.86 -2.60
CA VAL A 94 19.33 -3.17 -2.17
C VAL A 94 20.39 -2.98 -1.09
N ASN A 95 20.68 -4.04 -0.33
CA ASN A 95 21.62 -4.00 0.80
C ASN A 95 21.32 -2.86 1.79
N HIS A 96 20.04 -2.56 2.01
CA HIS A 96 19.54 -1.46 2.85
C HIS A 96 19.69 -1.70 4.36
N GLY A 97 20.37 -2.77 4.79
CA GLY A 97 20.62 -3.08 6.21
C GLY A 97 19.44 -3.63 7.01
N VAL A 98 18.19 -3.41 6.56
CA VAL A 98 17.00 -4.05 7.18
C VAL A 98 17.10 -5.58 7.08
N PRO A 99 17.04 -6.33 8.21
CA PRO A 99 17.11 -7.79 8.19
C PRO A 99 15.96 -8.42 7.41
N LYS A 100 16.26 -9.47 6.61
CA LYS A 100 15.25 -10.22 5.86
C LYS A 100 14.16 -10.83 6.74
N ALA A 101 14.51 -11.23 7.97
CA ALA A 101 13.56 -11.76 8.94
C ALA A 101 12.47 -10.72 9.27
N VAL A 102 12.86 -9.48 9.59
CA VAL A 102 11.92 -8.38 9.88
C VAL A 102 10.99 -8.09 8.71
N MET A 103 11.51 -8.08 7.47
CA MET A 103 10.67 -7.90 6.28
C MET A 103 9.66 -9.05 6.11
N SER A 104 10.09 -10.29 6.37
CA SER A 104 9.25 -11.48 6.23
C SER A 104 8.16 -11.51 7.31
N GLU A 105 8.51 -11.17 8.55
CA GLU A 105 7.58 -11.03 9.67
C GLU A 105 6.54 -9.93 9.41
N MET A 106 6.95 -8.77 8.88
CA MET A 106 6.02 -7.70 8.49
C MET A 106 5.04 -8.17 7.41
N LEU A 107 5.51 -8.87 6.37
CA LEU A 107 4.63 -9.43 5.34
C LEU A 107 3.67 -10.48 5.91
N ALA A 108 4.14 -11.31 6.85
CA ALA A 108 3.31 -12.30 7.52
C ALA A 108 2.24 -11.65 8.41
N ALA A 109 2.58 -10.62 9.18
CA ALA A 109 1.65 -9.88 10.03
C ALA A 109 0.57 -9.16 9.21
N VAL A 110 0.95 -8.44 8.13
CA VAL A 110 -0.04 -7.78 7.26
C VAL A 110 -0.97 -8.80 6.59
N ARG A 111 -0.44 -9.95 6.17
CA ARG A 111 -1.28 -11.04 5.64
C ARG A 111 -2.22 -11.59 6.71
N GLY A 112 -1.70 -11.87 7.91
CA GLY A 112 -2.46 -12.35 9.05
C GLY A 112 -3.65 -11.44 9.34
N PHE A 113 -3.40 -10.14 9.47
CA PHE A 113 -4.46 -9.15 9.65
C PHE A 113 -5.55 -9.24 8.58
N HIS A 114 -5.19 -9.35 7.30
CA HIS A 114 -6.21 -9.39 6.24
C HIS A 114 -6.99 -10.71 6.22
N GLU A 115 -6.39 -11.82 6.66
CA GLU A 115 -7.05 -13.13 6.80
C GLU A 115 -7.92 -13.26 8.06
N GLU A 116 -7.82 -12.33 9.02
CA GLU A 116 -8.71 -12.31 10.18
C GLU A 116 -10.20 -12.20 9.78
N PRO A 117 -11.12 -12.77 10.59
CA PRO A 117 -12.55 -12.65 10.36
C PRO A 117 -13.00 -11.19 10.28
N VAL A 118 -14.02 -10.92 9.46
CA VAL A 118 -14.59 -9.58 9.28
C VAL A 118 -14.92 -8.91 10.61
N GLY A 119 -15.44 -9.66 11.59
CA GLY A 119 -15.76 -9.14 12.93
C GLY A 119 -14.55 -8.57 13.69
N ALA A 120 -13.39 -9.21 13.58
CA ALA A 120 -12.15 -8.73 14.21
C ALA A 120 -11.64 -7.46 13.53
N LYS A 121 -11.63 -7.45 12.18
CA LYS A 121 -11.18 -6.29 11.39
C LYS A 121 -12.14 -5.10 11.46
N ALA A 122 -13.43 -5.34 11.68
CA ALA A 122 -14.47 -4.32 11.75
C ALA A 122 -14.26 -3.29 12.88
N LEU A 123 -13.48 -3.64 13.92
CA LEU A 123 -13.10 -2.74 15.01
C LEU A 123 -12.24 -1.57 14.53
N TYR A 124 -11.40 -1.83 13.53
CA TYR A 124 -10.51 -0.86 12.90
C TYR A 124 -11.17 -0.19 11.68
N TYR A 125 -12.36 -0.65 11.26
CA TYR A 125 -12.99 -0.17 10.04
C TYR A 125 -13.48 1.27 10.19
N GLY A 126 -12.87 2.18 9.46
CA GLY A 126 -13.26 3.59 9.50
C GLY A 126 -12.22 4.52 8.88
N ARG A 127 -12.64 5.76 8.61
CA ARG A 127 -11.83 6.80 7.96
C ARG A 127 -11.45 7.93 8.91
N ASP A 128 -11.71 7.76 10.21
CA ASP A 128 -11.45 8.75 11.25
C ASP A 128 -9.94 8.91 11.50
N HIS A 129 -9.37 10.03 11.07
CA HIS A 129 -7.94 10.35 11.21
C HIS A 129 -7.49 10.56 12.67
N GLY A 130 -8.41 10.61 13.64
CA GLY A 130 -8.06 10.64 15.05
C GLY A 130 -7.61 9.29 15.62
N ARG A 131 -7.84 8.18 14.91
CA ARG A 131 -7.46 6.83 15.36
C ARG A 131 -6.10 6.41 14.81
N PRO A 132 -5.15 5.90 15.61
CA PRO A 132 -3.82 5.55 15.11
C PRO A 132 -3.82 4.30 14.22
N VAL A 133 -4.80 3.39 14.39
CA VAL A 133 -4.95 2.19 13.57
C VAL A 133 -6.30 2.21 12.87
N ARG A 134 -6.27 2.05 11.54
CA ARG A 134 -7.45 2.16 10.69
C ARG A 134 -7.40 1.20 9.53
N TYR A 135 -8.54 0.64 9.19
CA TYR A 135 -8.74 -0.26 8.07
C TYR A 135 -9.91 0.23 7.21
N TRP A 136 -9.78 0.19 5.89
CA TRP A 136 -10.86 0.47 4.96
C TRP A 136 -10.52 -0.04 3.57
N SER A 137 -11.52 -0.23 2.71
CA SER A 137 -11.24 -0.57 1.32
C SER A 137 -10.65 0.60 0.55
N ILE A 138 -11.41 1.69 0.50
CA ILE A 138 -11.07 2.87 -0.30
C ILE A 138 -11.34 4.17 0.48
N PHE A 139 -10.39 5.10 0.39
CA PHE A 139 -10.45 6.41 1.04
C PHE A 139 -11.52 7.31 0.38
N ASP A 140 -11.53 7.35 -0.94
CA ASP A 140 -12.37 8.20 -1.79
C ASP A 140 -13.62 7.48 -2.34
N LEU A 141 -14.10 6.43 -1.67
CA LEU A 141 -15.23 5.59 -2.13
C LEU A 141 -16.46 6.40 -2.55
N PHE A 142 -16.73 7.51 -1.86
CA PHE A 142 -17.88 8.37 -2.11
C PHE A 142 -17.57 9.60 -2.97
N GLN A 143 -16.30 9.81 -3.34
CA GLN A 143 -15.83 10.98 -4.10
C GLN A 143 -15.41 10.61 -5.52
N SER A 144 -14.78 9.44 -5.70
CA SER A 144 -14.28 9.01 -6.99
C SER A 144 -15.36 8.43 -7.89
N GLN A 145 -15.14 8.48 -9.21
CA GLN A 145 -16.06 7.93 -10.21
C GLN A 145 -16.12 6.39 -10.15
N ALA A 146 -15.00 5.74 -9.86
CA ALA A 146 -14.90 4.30 -9.65
C ALA A 146 -14.06 4.01 -8.40
N ALA A 147 -14.38 2.90 -7.74
CA ALA A 147 -13.71 2.35 -6.58
C ALA A 147 -12.47 1.55 -7.01
N ASN A 148 -11.39 1.59 -6.22
CA ASN A 148 -10.21 0.76 -6.45
C ASN A 148 -10.41 -0.67 -5.93
N TRP A 149 -9.91 -1.67 -6.64
CA TRP A 149 -9.92 -3.06 -6.17
C TRP A 149 -8.83 -3.32 -5.11
N ARG A 150 -9.03 -2.78 -3.91
CA ARG A 150 -8.01 -2.76 -2.84
C ARG A 150 -8.64 -2.69 -1.45
N ASP A 151 -7.96 -3.28 -0.47
CA ASP A 151 -8.09 -2.99 0.95
C ASP A 151 -6.83 -2.32 1.51
N THR A 152 -6.99 -1.50 2.55
CA THR A 152 -5.92 -0.67 3.13
C THR A 152 -5.96 -0.72 4.65
N LEU A 153 -4.83 -1.06 5.25
CA LEU A 153 -4.53 -0.87 6.67
C LEU A 153 -3.53 0.29 6.80
N ILE A 154 -3.84 1.25 7.66
CA ILE A 154 -2.92 2.32 8.05
C ILE A 154 -2.67 2.25 9.55
N ILE A 155 -1.40 2.29 9.91
CA ILE A 155 -0.91 2.34 11.29
C ILE A 155 -0.04 3.59 11.38
N ASP A 156 -0.50 4.59 12.10
CA ASP A 156 0.28 5.78 12.40
C ASP A 156 1.29 5.43 13.49
N THR A 157 2.58 5.43 13.14
CA THR A 157 3.67 5.09 14.05
C THR A 157 4.37 6.31 14.63
N ALA A 158 3.82 7.51 14.41
CA ALA A 158 4.35 8.78 14.88
C ALA A 158 3.20 9.68 15.38
N PRO A 159 3.41 10.51 16.42
CA PRO A 159 4.65 10.70 17.17
C PRO A 159 4.96 9.57 18.16
N GLU A 160 3.97 8.76 18.53
CA GLU A 160 4.09 7.63 19.45
C GLU A 160 3.51 6.38 18.78
N LEU A 161 4.08 5.22 19.11
CA LEU A 161 3.53 3.96 18.60
C LEU A 161 2.16 3.69 19.26
N PRO A 162 1.18 3.16 18.51
CA PRO A 162 -0.07 2.73 19.10
C PRO A 162 0.21 1.68 20.18
N PRO A 163 -0.53 1.68 21.30
CA PRO A 163 -0.30 0.73 22.37
C PRO A 163 -0.40 -0.71 21.86
N PRO A 164 0.32 -1.67 22.47
CA PRO A 164 0.37 -3.06 22.02
C PRO A 164 -1.01 -3.69 21.79
N GLU A 165 -2.01 -3.30 22.56
CA GLU A 165 -3.39 -3.80 22.44
C GLU A 165 -4.11 -3.31 21.18
N GLU A 166 -3.74 -2.14 20.66
CA GLU A 166 -4.26 -1.58 19.40
C GLU A 166 -3.42 -2.00 18.18
N SER A 167 -2.16 -2.40 18.41
CA SER A 167 -1.20 -2.84 17.38
C SER A 167 -1.08 -4.36 17.21
N ARG A 168 -1.82 -5.16 18.00
CA ARG A 168 -1.94 -6.62 17.82
C ARG A 168 -2.81 -6.91 16.59
N THR A 169 -2.20 -6.74 15.42
CA THR A 169 -2.65 -7.26 14.13
C THR A 169 -1.92 -8.54 13.78
#